data_AF-A0A6A4GNB6-F1
#
_entry.id   AF-A0A6A4GNB6-F1
#
_cell.length_a   1.000
_cell.length_b   1.000
_cell.length_c   1.000
_cell.angle_alpha   90.00
_cell.angle_beta   90.00
_cell.angle_gamma   90.00
#
_symmetry.space_group_name_H-M   'P 1'
#
loop_
_entity.id
_entity.type
_entity.pdbx_description
1 polymer ?
#
loop_
_entity_poly.entity_id
_entity_poly.type
_entity_poly.pdbx_seq_one_letter_code
_entity_poly.pdbx_strand_id
1 'polypeptide(L)'
;SRHSSMASTTGNDDPMSGAGSTSAQTSPPTTGKRGRRNQHSSRRSKRTRNAPSTNFPPDSLPKKKKAGFHLTKQDVPDNAKGVQNAFHVHIRIMWMSFSQEDVPLGPDLNLKNSFNERFKSSNEADIGAHVDALIAKAIPASLEAIPKADEVRRTAHRSKGMLAHWARQIEEPFLVSMFTAVANAGLTRWAPDVLGTPDSPYNVLHERIAVTTFRQLLTSFVYTKMNANISFAEDHILLSKLYRSYIFSHMLKKARRELADSRVQHLKDQGYRDAVIRLIKEPDANSDDELDPNAPPGVVQYRIKAKPERSDLTTAFLQWSAPALNAPIDYFSPWYYNNVLTLRERAMYMNNGVALPLPQHCQSADDIRRWRKLSTKKFMEEYGNNVLDLYDIPTEEELERL
;
A
#
# COMPACT_ATOMS: atom_id res chain seq x y z
N SER A 1 -55.38 -56.42 2.83
CA SER A 1 -55.28 -57.47 1.80
C SER A 1 -54.00 -58.28 2.02
N ARG A 2 -53.78 -59.36 1.25
CA ARG A 2 -52.57 -60.23 1.24
C ARG A 2 -51.29 -59.42 0.90
N HIS A 3 -50.05 -59.82 1.23
CA HIS A 3 -49.51 -60.97 2.02
C HIS A 3 -48.10 -60.61 2.60
N SER A 4 -47.67 -61.38 3.62
CA SER A 4 -46.32 -61.96 3.94
C SER A 4 -45.03 -61.48 3.21
N SER A 5 -43.81 -61.55 3.78
CA SER A 5 -43.27 -62.21 5.00
C SER A 5 -41.93 -61.57 5.46
N MET A 6 -41.58 -61.50 6.76
CA MET A 6 -40.64 -62.38 7.53
C MET A 6 -39.18 -62.49 7.02
N ALA A 7 -38.11 -62.58 7.84
CA ALA A 7 -37.86 -62.31 9.28
C ALA A 7 -36.31 -62.26 9.53
N SER A 8 -35.76 -61.55 10.54
CA SER A 8 -35.19 -62.04 11.84
C SER A 8 -34.07 -63.13 11.74
N THR A 9 -33.12 -63.36 12.67
CA THR A 9 -32.70 -62.85 14.01
C THR A 9 -31.17 -63.16 14.14
N THR A 10 -30.35 -62.99 15.19
CA THR A 10 -30.38 -62.62 16.64
C THR A 10 -29.52 -61.35 16.87
N GLY A 11 -28.92 -60.94 18.02
CA GLY A 11 -28.80 -61.43 19.41
C GLY A 11 -27.52 -62.25 19.71
N ASN A 12 -26.79 -62.06 20.82
CA ASN A 12 -26.93 -61.09 21.92
C ASN A 12 -25.62 -60.98 22.76
N ASP A 13 -25.69 -60.26 23.89
CA ASP A 13 -24.87 -60.36 25.11
C ASP A 13 -23.61 -59.47 25.32
N ASP A 14 -23.63 -58.89 26.54
CA ASP A 14 -22.80 -57.85 27.20
C ASP A 14 -22.08 -58.55 28.41
N PRO A 15 -21.48 -57.91 29.46
CA PRO A 15 -20.89 -56.58 29.64
C PRO A 15 -19.55 -56.62 30.47
N MET A 16 -19.18 -55.48 31.10
CA MET A 16 -18.50 -55.31 32.42
C MET A 16 -16.95 -55.25 32.56
N SER A 17 -16.48 -54.00 32.76
CA SER A 17 -15.65 -53.50 33.88
C SER A 17 -14.29 -54.13 34.28
N GLY A 18 -13.28 -53.26 34.48
CA GLY A 18 -12.09 -53.57 35.29
C GLY A 18 -11.17 -52.35 35.44
N ALA A 19 -10.81 -51.97 36.68
CA ALA A 19 -9.92 -50.85 36.98
C ALA A 19 -8.52 -51.32 37.41
N GLY A 20 -7.50 -50.49 37.19
CA GLY A 20 -6.13 -50.76 37.66
C GLY A 20 -5.19 -49.58 37.41
N SER A 21 -4.55 -49.08 38.46
CA SER A 21 -3.59 -47.97 38.40
C SER A 21 -2.39 -48.27 39.29
N THR A 22 -1.18 -48.10 38.79
CA THR A 22 0.05 -48.08 39.59
C THR A 22 1.14 -47.24 38.92
N SER A 23 1.90 -46.53 39.75
CA SER A 23 3.06 -45.72 39.34
C SER A 23 4.35 -46.43 39.71
N ALA A 24 5.42 -46.22 38.94
CA ALA A 24 6.79 -46.18 39.48
C ALA A 24 7.73 -45.38 38.56
N GLN A 25 8.70 -44.70 39.17
CA GLN A 25 9.81 -44.02 38.49
C GLN A 25 11.00 -44.97 38.35
N THR A 26 11.90 -44.72 37.38
CA THR A 26 13.36 -44.76 37.60
C THR A 26 14.15 -44.24 36.40
N SER A 27 15.39 -43.83 36.65
CA SER A 27 16.42 -43.38 35.69
C SER A 27 17.77 -43.34 36.43
N PRO A 28 18.94 -43.23 35.76
CA PRO A 28 19.32 -43.62 34.40
C PRO A 28 20.32 -44.83 34.45
N PRO A 29 21.17 -45.10 33.43
CA PRO A 29 22.49 -44.45 33.40
C PRO A 29 23.06 -44.16 31.99
N THR A 30 24.26 -43.57 31.95
CA THR A 30 25.01 -43.17 30.75
C THR A 30 25.88 -44.30 30.16
N THR A 31 26.09 -44.27 28.83
CA THR A 31 27.40 -44.27 28.12
C THR A 31 27.24 -44.67 26.64
N GLY A 32 28.20 -44.31 25.77
CA GLY A 32 28.23 -44.82 24.39
C GLY A 32 28.77 -43.89 23.29
N LYS A 33 30.08 -43.60 23.27
CA LYS A 33 30.71 -42.96 22.10
C LYS A 33 30.80 -43.95 20.92
N ARG A 34 30.24 -43.61 19.76
CA ARG A 34 30.71 -44.13 18.45
C ARG A 34 30.44 -43.12 17.33
N GLY A 35 31.47 -42.40 16.90
CA GLY A 35 31.40 -41.56 15.71
C GLY A 35 31.73 -42.34 14.45
N ARG A 36 31.20 -41.92 13.29
CA ARG A 36 31.74 -42.33 11.99
C ARG A 36 31.84 -41.16 11.02
N ARG A 37 33.10 -40.91 10.63
CA ARG A 37 33.60 -39.91 9.69
C ARG A 37 33.04 -40.12 8.28
N ASN A 38 32.52 -39.05 7.68
CA ASN A 38 32.51 -38.74 6.24
C ASN A 38 31.92 -37.34 6.04
N GLN A 39 32.21 -36.58 4.98
CA GLN A 39 33.43 -36.42 4.16
C GLN A 39 33.24 -35.08 3.41
N HIS A 40 34.30 -34.46 2.88
CA HIS A 40 34.19 -33.13 2.27
C HIS A 40 33.35 -33.14 0.98
N SER A 41 32.41 -32.19 0.87
CA SER A 41 32.03 -31.59 -0.42
C SER A 41 32.52 -30.13 -0.46
N SER A 42 32.73 -29.59 -1.65
CA SER A 42 33.64 -28.45 -1.86
C SER A 42 33.00 -27.08 -1.59
N ARG A 43 33.62 -26.30 -0.69
CA ARG A 43 33.40 -24.85 -0.62
C ARG A 43 33.88 -24.22 -1.94
N ARG A 44 32.95 -23.83 -2.80
CA ARG A 44 33.24 -23.13 -4.06
C ARG A 44 33.92 -21.79 -3.76
N SER A 45 35.22 -21.70 -4.05
CA SER A 45 36.03 -20.51 -3.79
C SER A 45 35.45 -19.28 -4.49
N LYS A 46 35.26 -18.18 -3.76
CA LYS A 46 35.04 -16.85 -4.35
C LYS A 46 36.37 -16.36 -4.91
N ARG A 47 36.62 -16.67 -6.18
CA ARG A 47 37.75 -16.12 -6.96
C ARG A 47 37.67 -14.59 -6.95
N THR A 48 38.56 -13.95 -6.23
CA THR A 48 38.75 -12.49 -6.28
C THR A 48 39.14 -12.08 -7.70
N ARG A 49 38.39 -11.13 -8.26
CA ARG A 49 38.85 -10.31 -9.38
C ARG A 49 39.20 -8.95 -8.79
N ASN A 50 40.48 -8.62 -8.79
CA ASN A 50 40.93 -7.28 -8.44
C ASN A 50 40.56 -6.36 -9.60
N ALA A 51 39.59 -5.49 -9.38
CA ALA A 51 39.37 -4.27 -10.16
C ALA A 51 39.66 -3.08 -9.22
N PRO A 52 40.17 -1.93 -9.70
CA PRO A 52 40.43 -0.78 -8.86
C PRO A 52 39.13 -0.25 -8.24
N SER A 53 38.96 -0.43 -6.92
CA SER A 53 37.85 0.16 -6.17
C SER A 53 38.20 1.59 -5.81
N THR A 54 37.71 2.55 -6.60
CA THR A 54 37.77 3.98 -6.26
C THR A 54 36.85 4.26 -5.07
N ASN A 55 37.40 4.15 -3.86
CA ASN A 55 36.69 4.32 -2.60
C ASN A 55 36.32 5.81 -2.35
N PHE A 56 35.32 6.30 -3.06
CA PHE A 56 34.70 7.59 -2.76
C PHE A 56 33.69 7.45 -1.60
N PRO A 57 33.73 8.32 -0.57
CA PRO A 57 32.63 8.43 0.38
C PRO A 57 31.33 8.84 -0.35
N PRO A 58 30.17 8.26 0.01
CA PRO A 58 28.88 8.72 -0.52
C PRO A 58 28.49 10.04 0.18
N ASP A 59 29.02 11.15 -0.33
CA ASP A 59 28.71 12.47 0.20
C ASP A 59 27.20 12.74 0.08
N SER A 60 26.58 13.17 1.18
CA SER A 60 25.16 12.88 1.37
C SER A 60 24.27 13.91 0.68
N LEU A 61 23.57 13.47 -0.38
CA LEU A 61 22.51 14.26 -1.03
C LEU A 61 21.58 14.93 -0.01
N PRO A 62 21.16 16.20 -0.24
CA PRO A 62 20.30 16.92 0.69
C PRO A 62 19.04 16.10 0.96
N LYS A 63 18.82 15.77 2.24
CA LYS A 63 17.76 14.84 2.67
C LYS A 63 16.39 15.34 2.19
N LYS A 64 15.80 14.66 1.20
CA LYS A 64 14.46 14.96 0.66
C LYS A 64 13.50 15.23 1.83
N LYS A 65 12.85 16.41 1.86
CA LYS A 65 11.78 16.71 2.81
C LYS A 65 10.75 15.57 2.73
N LYS A 66 10.52 14.89 3.86
CA LYS A 66 9.61 13.74 3.91
C LYS A 66 8.19 14.24 3.69
N ALA A 67 7.34 13.41 3.08
CA ALA A 67 5.91 13.69 2.96
C ALA A 67 5.33 13.96 4.36
N GLY A 68 4.51 15.01 4.50
CA GLY A 68 4.26 15.69 5.79
C GLY A 68 3.69 14.84 6.92
N PHE A 69 3.12 13.68 6.61
CA PHE A 69 2.53 12.74 7.59
C PHE A 69 3.43 11.55 7.94
N HIS A 70 4.61 11.41 7.35
CA HIS A 70 5.49 10.26 7.56
C HIS A 70 6.24 10.33 8.91
N LEU A 71 5.76 9.61 9.92
CA LEU A 71 6.48 9.43 11.18
C LEU A 71 7.73 8.57 11.00
N THR A 72 8.82 8.97 11.65
CA THR A 72 10.07 8.21 11.72
C THR A 72 10.12 7.35 12.99
N LYS A 73 11.16 6.53 13.11
CA LYS A 73 11.44 5.74 14.33
C LYS A 73 11.73 6.60 15.57
N GLN A 74 11.95 7.91 15.43
CA GLN A 74 12.20 8.83 16.54
C GLN A 74 10.93 9.57 16.98
N ASP A 75 9.89 9.62 16.14
CA ASP A 75 8.63 10.35 16.42
C ASP A 75 7.58 9.47 17.13
N VAL A 76 7.85 8.16 17.27
CA VAL A 76 7.02 7.19 17.97
C VAL A 76 7.80 6.67 19.18
N PRO A 77 7.34 6.91 20.43
CA PRO A 77 8.00 6.42 21.63
C PRO A 77 8.22 4.90 21.61
N ASP A 78 9.32 4.42 22.20
CA ASP A 78 9.68 3.00 22.18
C ASP A 78 8.60 2.10 22.83
N ASN A 79 7.94 2.58 23.88
CA ASN A 79 6.82 1.94 24.55
C ASN A 79 5.47 2.09 23.81
N ALA A 80 5.39 2.92 22.77
CA ALA A 80 4.21 3.06 21.91
C ALA A 80 4.21 2.11 20.70
N LYS A 81 5.31 1.39 20.42
CA LYS A 81 5.42 0.48 19.25
C LYS A 81 4.35 -0.62 19.21
N GLY A 82 3.96 -1.16 20.36
CA GLY A 82 2.85 -2.12 20.45
C GLY A 82 1.50 -1.48 20.11
N VAL A 83 1.28 -0.23 20.53
CA VAL A 83 0.08 0.57 20.22
C VAL A 83 0.01 0.87 18.73
N GLN A 84 1.12 1.28 18.10
CA GLN A 84 1.23 1.46 16.65
C GLN A 84 0.87 0.17 15.89
N ASN A 85 1.47 -0.97 16.25
CA ASN A 85 1.19 -2.24 15.59
C ASN A 85 -0.27 -2.69 15.76
N ALA A 86 -0.83 -2.53 16.97
CA ALA A 86 -2.23 -2.82 17.26
C ALA A 86 -3.20 -1.92 16.48
N PHE A 87 -2.90 -0.62 16.38
CA PHE A 87 -3.75 0.33 15.67
C PHE A 87 -3.71 0.12 14.15
N HIS A 88 -2.54 -0.23 13.59
CA HIS A 88 -2.44 -0.70 12.21
C HIS A 88 -3.33 -1.94 11.98
N VAL A 89 -3.34 -2.91 12.90
CA VAL A 89 -4.24 -4.08 12.82
C VAL A 89 -5.71 -3.69 12.94
N HIS A 90 -6.07 -2.79 13.86
CA HIS A 90 -7.44 -2.27 14.00
C HIS A 90 -7.95 -1.65 12.70
N ILE A 91 -7.16 -0.77 12.08
CA ILE A 91 -7.46 -0.16 10.77
C ILE A 91 -7.66 -1.23 9.69
N ARG A 92 -6.81 -2.28 9.65
CA ARG A 92 -6.93 -3.37 8.68
C ARG A 92 -8.14 -4.28 8.91
N ILE A 93 -8.61 -4.40 10.15
CA ILE A 93 -9.85 -5.11 10.51
C ILE A 93 -11.08 -4.31 10.07
N MET A 94 -11.12 -3.00 10.35
CA MET A 94 -12.21 -2.12 9.89
C MET A 94 -12.33 -2.10 8.35
N TRP A 95 -11.19 -2.20 7.65
CA TRP A 95 -11.14 -2.31 6.19
C TRP A 95 -11.26 -3.75 5.66
N MET A 96 -11.46 -4.74 6.55
CA MET A 96 -11.75 -6.14 6.23
C MET A 96 -10.67 -6.81 5.36
N SER A 97 -9.40 -6.39 5.49
CA SER A 97 -8.32 -6.72 4.56
C SER A 97 -7.07 -7.19 5.30
N PHE A 98 -6.66 -8.44 5.08
CA PHE A 98 -5.77 -9.18 5.98
C PHE A 98 -4.46 -9.70 5.36
N SER A 99 -4.18 -9.47 4.07
CA SER A 99 -2.86 -9.74 3.50
C SER A 99 -1.99 -8.47 3.51
N GLN A 100 -0.69 -8.62 3.73
CA GLN A 100 0.21 -7.45 3.74
C GLN A 100 0.28 -6.76 2.37
N GLU A 101 -0.03 -7.48 1.28
CA GLU A 101 0.06 -6.99 -0.10
C GLU A 101 -1.26 -6.41 -0.65
N ASP A 102 -2.41 -6.57 0.00
CA ASP A 102 -3.67 -5.91 -0.41
C ASP A 102 -3.59 -4.37 -0.29
N VAL A 103 -3.84 -3.60 -1.35
CA VAL A 103 -4.35 -2.22 -1.19
C VAL A 103 -5.86 -2.34 -0.93
N PRO A 104 -6.36 -1.85 0.22
CA PRO A 104 -7.80 -1.88 0.46
C PRO A 104 -8.55 -0.91 -0.46
N LEU A 105 -9.75 -1.29 -0.89
CA LEU A 105 -10.57 -0.46 -1.80
C LEU A 105 -10.93 0.88 -1.15
N GLY A 106 -10.66 1.96 -1.89
CA GLY A 106 -11.07 3.32 -1.53
C GLY A 106 -12.59 3.54 -1.62
N PRO A 107 -13.05 4.76 -1.35
CA PRO A 107 -14.45 5.13 -1.53
C PRO A 107 -14.81 5.23 -3.01
N ASP A 108 -15.95 4.67 -3.37
CA ASP A 108 -16.58 4.95 -4.67
C ASP A 108 -17.34 6.29 -4.64
N LEU A 109 -17.72 6.76 -5.83
CA LEU A 109 -18.39 8.05 -5.99
C LEU A 109 -19.75 8.09 -5.28
N ASN A 110 -20.45 6.96 -5.18
CA ASN A 110 -21.73 6.89 -4.48
C ASN A 110 -21.54 7.07 -2.98
N LEU A 111 -20.54 6.42 -2.36
CA LEU A 111 -20.20 6.61 -0.96
C LEU A 111 -19.81 8.05 -0.64
N LYS A 112 -19.00 8.70 -1.50
CA LYS A 112 -18.66 10.13 -1.38
C LYS A 112 -19.91 11.02 -1.49
N ASN A 113 -20.77 10.79 -2.49
CA ASN A 113 -21.98 11.58 -2.69
C ASN A 113 -22.97 11.41 -1.52
N SER A 114 -23.15 10.20 -0.99
CA SER A 114 -24.00 9.94 0.19
C SER A 114 -23.49 10.62 1.45
N PHE A 115 -22.17 10.72 1.64
CA PHE A 115 -21.58 11.55 2.70
C PHE A 115 -21.83 13.04 2.44
N ASN A 116 -21.51 13.52 1.24
CA ASN A 116 -21.62 14.94 0.89
C ASN A 116 -23.05 15.48 1.05
N GLU A 117 -24.08 14.75 0.60
CA GLU A 117 -25.48 15.17 0.80
C GLU A 117 -25.91 15.11 2.28
N ARG A 118 -25.42 14.14 3.07
CA ARG A 118 -25.71 14.03 4.51
C ARG A 118 -25.14 15.21 5.30
N PHE A 119 -23.92 15.64 4.98
CA PHE A 119 -23.20 16.69 5.73
C PHE A 119 -23.25 18.07 5.05
N LYS A 120 -24.03 18.21 3.97
CA LYS A 120 -24.21 19.43 3.14
C LYS A 120 -24.60 20.71 3.89
N SER A 121 -25.23 20.55 5.05
CA SER A 121 -25.68 21.62 5.95
C SER A 121 -24.88 21.71 7.27
N SER A 122 -23.86 20.87 7.44
CA SER A 122 -23.01 20.85 8.63
C SER A 122 -21.76 21.69 8.41
N ASN A 123 -21.38 22.53 9.37
CA ASN A 123 -20.07 23.19 9.35
C ASN A 123 -18.96 22.17 9.65
N GLU A 124 -17.75 22.34 9.12
CA GLU A 124 -16.67 21.34 9.27
C GLU A 124 -16.29 21.10 10.75
N ALA A 125 -16.37 22.15 11.58
CA ALA A 125 -16.19 22.06 13.02
C ALA A 125 -17.28 21.19 13.70
N ASP A 126 -18.52 21.29 13.24
CA ASP A 126 -19.67 20.56 13.80
C ASP A 126 -19.66 19.08 13.40
N ILE A 127 -19.17 18.74 12.20
CA ILE A 127 -19.04 17.34 11.74
C ILE A 127 -18.26 16.52 12.77
N GLY A 128 -17.18 17.08 13.33
CA GLY A 128 -16.39 16.41 14.36
C GLY A 128 -17.20 16.06 15.62
N ALA A 129 -17.86 17.04 16.22
CA ALA A 129 -18.66 16.85 17.43
C ALA A 129 -19.92 16.00 17.18
N HIS A 130 -20.55 16.14 16.00
CA HIS A 130 -21.69 15.33 15.57
C HIS A 130 -21.31 13.86 15.42
N VAL A 131 -20.11 13.56 14.88
CA VAL A 131 -19.58 12.20 14.77
C VAL A 131 -19.28 11.61 16.14
N ASP A 132 -18.65 12.36 17.04
CA ASP A 132 -18.40 11.91 18.41
C ASP A 132 -19.72 11.56 19.13
N ALA A 133 -20.75 12.39 18.95
CA ALA A 133 -22.10 12.15 19.46
C ALA A 133 -22.81 10.95 18.81
N LEU A 134 -22.63 10.71 17.50
CA LEU A 134 -23.16 9.54 16.80
C LEU A 134 -22.49 8.23 17.26
N ILE A 135 -21.18 8.25 17.50
CA ILE A 135 -20.43 7.09 18.01
C ILE A 135 -20.78 6.83 19.48
N ALA A 136 -20.93 7.88 20.29
CA ALA A 136 -21.36 7.77 21.69
C ALA A 136 -22.84 7.38 21.85
N LYS A 137 -23.66 7.55 20.81
CA LYS A 137 -25.07 7.14 20.83
C LYS A 137 -25.18 5.62 20.89
N ALA A 138 -25.58 5.11 22.06
CA ALA A 138 -25.89 3.70 22.29
C ALA A 138 -27.13 3.25 21.50
N ILE A 139 -26.93 2.98 20.21
CA ILE A 139 -27.86 2.20 19.37
C ILE A 139 -27.54 0.71 19.61
N PRO A 140 -28.55 -0.17 19.72
CA PRO A 140 -28.31 -1.62 19.70
C PRO A 140 -27.45 -2.02 18.50
N ALA A 141 -26.67 -3.10 18.63
CA ALA A 141 -25.79 -3.63 17.59
C ALA A 141 -26.49 -3.58 16.22
N SER A 142 -26.00 -2.73 15.31
CA SER A 142 -26.71 -2.45 14.06
C SER A 142 -26.91 -3.74 13.27
N LEU A 143 -28.07 -3.88 12.63
CA LEU A 143 -28.36 -5.01 11.73
C LEU A 143 -27.34 -5.09 10.58
N GLU A 144 -26.66 -3.99 10.26
CA GLU A 144 -25.52 -3.98 9.33
C GLU A 144 -24.18 -4.37 9.97
N ALA A 145 -24.00 -4.21 11.28
CA ALA A 145 -22.72 -4.41 11.95
C ALA A 145 -22.41 -5.90 12.20
N ILE A 146 -23.42 -6.70 12.53
CA ILE A 146 -23.25 -8.15 12.78
C ILE A 146 -22.75 -8.87 11.51
N PRO A 147 -23.35 -8.71 10.31
CA PRO A 147 -22.84 -9.34 9.09
C PRO A 147 -21.42 -8.91 8.70
N LYS A 148 -21.02 -7.67 9.03
CA LYS A 148 -19.65 -7.15 8.81
C LYS A 148 -18.65 -7.82 9.78
N ALA A 149 -19.03 -8.04 11.04
CA ALA A 149 -18.24 -8.80 12.01
C ALA A 149 -18.08 -10.28 11.57
N ASP A 150 -19.16 -10.93 11.12
CA ASP A 150 -19.13 -12.27 10.56
C ASP A 150 -18.21 -12.38 9.34
N GLU A 151 -18.25 -11.41 8.43
CA GLU A 151 -17.36 -11.39 7.27
C GLU A 151 -15.88 -11.19 7.67
N VAL A 152 -15.59 -10.35 8.67
CA VAL A 152 -14.25 -10.26 9.27
C VAL A 152 -13.80 -11.64 9.78
N ARG A 153 -14.63 -12.34 10.54
CA ARG A 153 -14.28 -13.69 11.04
C ARG A 153 -14.06 -14.65 9.87
N ARG A 154 -15.02 -14.78 8.95
CA ARG A 154 -14.96 -15.70 7.80
C ARG A 154 -13.77 -15.42 6.88
N THR A 155 -13.47 -14.17 6.59
CA THR A 155 -12.32 -13.80 5.75
C THR A 155 -11.00 -13.99 6.51
N ALA A 156 -10.88 -13.59 7.78
CA ALA A 156 -9.66 -13.82 8.57
C ALA A 156 -9.36 -15.32 8.83
N HIS A 157 -10.37 -16.20 8.78
CA HIS A 157 -10.18 -17.66 8.77
C HIS A 157 -9.70 -18.23 7.43
N ARG A 158 -9.99 -17.56 6.30
CA ARG A 158 -9.50 -17.93 4.95
C ARG A 158 -8.11 -17.35 4.66
N SER A 159 -7.81 -16.16 5.19
CA SER A 159 -6.53 -15.47 5.01
C SER A 159 -5.39 -16.10 5.81
N LYS A 160 -4.16 -15.95 5.29
CA LYS A 160 -2.91 -16.36 5.93
C LYS A 160 -2.13 -15.13 6.41
N GLY A 161 -1.15 -15.35 7.30
CA GLY A 161 -0.26 -14.29 7.80
C GLY A 161 -0.74 -13.61 9.07
N MET A 162 0.01 -12.59 9.49
CA MET A 162 -0.06 -12.08 10.87
C MET A 162 -1.28 -11.17 11.14
N LEU A 163 -1.74 -10.39 10.16
CA LEU A 163 -2.98 -9.60 10.31
C LEU A 163 -4.19 -10.52 10.50
N ALA A 164 -4.29 -11.58 9.68
CA ALA A 164 -5.32 -12.60 9.80
C ALA A 164 -5.24 -13.41 11.11
N HIS A 165 -4.04 -13.58 11.67
CA HIS A 165 -3.88 -14.19 13.00
C HIS A 165 -4.45 -13.28 14.10
N TRP A 166 -4.07 -11.99 14.14
CA TRP A 166 -4.57 -11.06 15.14
C TRP A 166 -6.08 -10.79 15.03
N ALA A 167 -6.62 -10.66 13.83
CA ALA A 167 -8.05 -10.47 13.59
C ALA A 167 -8.91 -11.59 14.18
N ARG A 168 -8.44 -12.85 14.12
CA ARG A 168 -9.10 -14.01 14.76
C ARG A 168 -9.02 -14.05 16.28
N GLN A 169 -8.20 -13.19 16.90
CA GLN A 169 -8.10 -13.08 18.36
C GLN A 169 -9.00 -11.97 18.95
N ILE A 170 -9.68 -11.18 18.12
CA ILE A 170 -10.67 -10.21 18.58
C ILE A 170 -12.03 -10.89 18.67
N GLU A 171 -12.65 -10.83 19.84
CA GLU A 171 -13.97 -11.41 20.08
C GLU A 171 -15.07 -10.62 19.37
N GLU A 172 -16.14 -11.31 19.00
CA GLU A 172 -17.21 -10.80 18.16
C GLU A 172 -17.88 -9.50 18.67
N PRO A 173 -18.15 -9.31 19.99
CA PRO A 173 -18.72 -8.06 20.48
C PRO A 173 -17.86 -6.82 20.17
N PHE A 174 -16.53 -6.96 20.17
CA PHE A 174 -15.62 -5.88 19.82
C PHE A 174 -15.61 -5.59 18.31
N LEU A 175 -15.75 -6.61 17.47
CA LEU A 175 -15.92 -6.43 16.02
C LEU A 175 -17.26 -5.74 15.69
N VAL A 176 -18.34 -6.17 16.33
CA VAL A 176 -19.67 -5.55 16.21
C VAL A 176 -19.64 -4.10 16.69
N SER A 177 -18.89 -3.79 17.75
CA SER A 177 -18.67 -2.42 18.23
C SER A 177 -17.99 -1.54 17.17
N MET A 178 -16.89 -2.00 16.54
CA MET A 178 -16.24 -1.28 15.44
C MET A 178 -17.22 -0.93 14.31
N PHE A 179 -17.98 -1.92 13.82
CA PHE A 179 -18.89 -1.71 12.69
C PHE A 179 -20.18 -0.98 13.07
N THR A 180 -20.57 -0.96 14.35
CA THR A 180 -21.67 -0.12 14.83
C THR A 180 -21.27 1.35 14.81
N ALA A 181 -20.04 1.71 15.19
CA ALA A 181 -19.55 3.09 15.05
C ALA A 181 -19.54 3.57 13.57
N VAL A 182 -19.15 2.69 12.64
CA VAL A 182 -19.19 2.95 11.18
C VAL A 182 -20.63 3.16 10.70
N ALA A 183 -21.57 2.31 11.11
CA ALA A 183 -22.98 2.43 10.75
C ALA A 183 -23.64 3.69 11.36
N ASN A 184 -23.33 4.01 12.61
CA ASN A 184 -23.84 5.21 13.30
C ASN A 184 -23.39 6.50 12.60
N ALA A 185 -22.16 6.53 12.08
CA ALA A 185 -21.66 7.62 11.24
C ALA A 185 -22.38 7.75 9.88
N GLY A 186 -23.26 6.81 9.52
CA GLY A 186 -23.96 6.77 8.24
C GLY A 186 -23.16 6.18 7.09
N LEU A 187 -22.08 5.45 7.37
CA LEU A 187 -21.23 4.81 6.35
C LEU A 187 -21.63 3.35 6.13
N THR A 188 -21.85 2.97 4.87
CA THR A 188 -22.11 1.57 4.48
C THR A 188 -20.86 0.69 4.65
N ARG A 189 -19.67 1.23 4.41
CA ARG A 189 -18.36 0.62 4.73
C ARG A 189 -17.37 1.68 5.22
N TRP A 190 -16.38 1.27 6.01
CA TRP A 190 -15.24 2.13 6.36
C TRP A 190 -14.21 2.08 5.22
N ALA A 191 -14.00 3.21 4.54
CA ALA A 191 -13.11 3.32 3.39
C ALA A 191 -12.62 4.77 3.24
N PRO A 192 -11.55 5.19 3.96
CA PRO A 192 -11.01 6.54 3.84
C PRO A 192 -10.46 6.81 2.44
N ASP A 193 -10.51 8.07 2.02
CA ASP A 193 -9.97 8.52 0.75
C ASP A 193 -8.45 8.73 0.86
N VAL A 194 -7.70 7.66 0.60
CA VAL A 194 -6.23 7.65 0.69
C VAL A 194 -5.57 8.63 -0.29
N LEU A 195 -6.20 8.85 -1.46
CA LEU A 195 -5.64 9.66 -2.55
C LEU A 195 -5.98 11.14 -2.38
N GLY A 196 -7.16 11.45 -1.85
CA GLY A 196 -7.61 12.82 -1.57
C GLY A 196 -7.03 13.45 -0.30
N THR A 197 -7.51 14.66 -0.01
CA THR A 197 -6.97 15.53 1.05
C THR A 197 -7.15 14.92 2.46
N PRO A 198 -6.08 14.80 3.28
CA PRO A 198 -6.15 14.28 4.65
C PRO A 198 -7.13 15.02 5.56
N ASP A 199 -7.19 16.35 5.41
CA ASP A 199 -8.01 17.24 6.23
C ASP A 199 -9.42 17.48 5.64
N SER A 200 -9.81 16.76 4.59
CA SER A 200 -11.20 16.79 4.11
C SER A 200 -12.16 16.21 5.17
N PRO A 201 -13.40 16.72 5.30
CA PRO A 201 -14.36 16.21 6.28
C PRO A 201 -14.61 14.70 6.21
N TYR A 202 -14.55 14.13 5.01
CA TYR A 202 -14.66 12.68 4.79
C TYR A 202 -13.51 11.89 5.44
N ASN A 203 -12.28 12.39 5.38
CA ASN A 203 -11.12 11.75 6.00
C ASN A 203 -11.01 12.06 7.50
N VAL A 204 -11.38 13.27 7.94
CA VAL A 204 -11.50 13.62 9.36
C VAL A 204 -12.56 12.75 10.06
N LEU A 205 -13.66 12.42 9.39
CA LEU A 205 -14.63 11.41 9.84
C LEU A 205 -13.95 10.04 10.06
N HIS A 206 -13.23 9.53 9.05
CA HIS A 206 -12.63 8.20 9.12
C HIS A 206 -11.51 8.11 10.18
N GLU A 207 -10.75 9.18 10.37
CA GLU A 207 -9.78 9.34 11.46
C GLU A 207 -10.48 9.27 12.83
N ARG A 208 -11.54 10.06 13.04
CA ARG A 208 -12.32 10.09 14.29
C ARG A 208 -12.94 8.75 14.65
N ILE A 209 -13.55 8.04 13.69
CA ILE A 209 -14.09 6.69 13.94
C ILE A 209 -12.94 5.78 14.40
N ALA A 210 -11.89 5.65 13.60
CA ALA A 210 -10.82 4.68 13.86
C ALA A 210 -10.07 4.95 15.18
N VAL A 211 -9.78 6.21 15.51
CA VAL A 211 -9.19 6.58 16.81
C VAL A 211 -10.16 6.23 17.95
N THR A 212 -11.44 6.55 17.83
CA THR A 212 -12.43 6.31 18.90
C THR A 212 -12.66 4.82 19.17
N THR A 213 -12.86 4.01 18.13
CA THR A 213 -13.03 2.56 18.27
C THR A 213 -11.75 1.87 18.72
N PHE A 214 -10.57 2.37 18.34
CA PHE A 214 -9.31 1.84 18.84
C PHE A 214 -9.12 2.14 20.33
N ARG A 215 -9.41 3.36 20.79
CA ARG A 215 -9.35 3.74 22.21
C ARG A 215 -10.23 2.84 23.08
N GLN A 216 -11.49 2.67 22.69
CA GLN A 216 -12.45 1.82 23.41
C GLN A 216 -11.88 0.39 23.59
N LEU A 217 -11.45 -0.25 22.50
CA LEU A 217 -10.92 -1.63 22.55
C LEU A 217 -9.54 -1.74 23.23
N LEU A 218 -8.72 -0.68 23.19
CA LEU A 218 -7.47 -0.60 23.96
C LEU A 218 -7.75 -0.52 25.47
N THR A 219 -8.75 0.27 25.89
CA THR A 219 -9.20 0.30 27.29
C THR A 219 -9.88 -1.00 27.73
N SER A 220 -10.50 -1.74 26.82
CA SER A 220 -11.00 -3.12 27.04
C SER A 220 -9.92 -4.21 26.92
N PHE A 221 -8.63 -3.86 26.95
CA PHE A 221 -7.49 -4.79 26.94
C PHE A 221 -7.36 -5.71 25.71
N VAL A 222 -8.17 -5.53 24.65
CA VAL A 222 -8.22 -6.38 23.45
C VAL A 222 -6.85 -6.53 22.79
N TYR A 223 -6.03 -5.48 22.83
CA TYR A 223 -4.71 -5.42 22.20
C TYR A 223 -3.53 -5.80 23.11
N THR A 224 -3.79 -6.31 24.33
CA THR A 224 -2.74 -6.67 25.29
C THR A 224 -1.74 -7.68 24.73
N LYS A 225 -2.21 -8.67 23.95
CA LYS A 225 -1.37 -9.69 23.31
C LYS A 225 -0.43 -9.13 22.23
N MET A 226 -0.62 -7.86 21.82
CA MET A 226 0.24 -7.13 20.89
C MET A 226 1.20 -6.16 21.60
N ASN A 227 1.29 -6.24 22.94
CA ASN A 227 1.99 -5.31 23.83
C ASN A 227 1.54 -3.85 23.65
N ALA A 228 0.27 -3.63 23.31
CA ALA A 228 -0.29 -2.29 23.23
C ALA A 228 -0.48 -1.72 24.65
N ASN A 229 0.34 -0.73 25.01
CA ASN A 229 0.25 -0.07 26.31
C ASN A 229 -1.00 0.82 26.40
N ILE A 230 -1.88 0.48 27.32
CA ILE A 230 -3.14 1.19 27.62
C ILE A 230 -2.94 2.67 28.02
N SER A 231 -1.76 3.08 28.53
CA SER A 231 -1.53 4.48 28.91
C SER A 231 -1.56 5.47 27.74
N PHE A 232 -1.54 5.00 26.49
CA PHE A 232 -1.70 5.82 25.29
C PHE A 232 -3.15 5.92 24.79
N ALA A 233 -4.14 5.34 25.51
CA ALA A 233 -5.54 5.48 25.14
C ALA A 233 -6.02 6.94 25.13
N GLU A 234 -5.51 7.79 26.01
CA GLU A 234 -5.87 9.21 26.06
C GLU A 234 -4.95 10.11 25.22
N ASP A 235 -3.90 9.56 24.58
CA ASP A 235 -3.01 10.32 23.70
C ASP A 235 -3.60 10.44 22.29
N HIS A 236 -4.69 11.22 22.20
CA HIS A 236 -5.36 11.57 20.94
C HIS A 236 -4.39 12.13 19.89
N ILE A 237 -3.35 12.86 20.30
CA ILE A 237 -2.38 13.50 19.41
C ILE A 237 -1.45 12.45 18.79
N LEU A 238 -0.95 11.49 19.57
CA LEU A 238 -0.19 10.35 19.04
C LEU A 238 -1.07 9.46 18.16
N LEU A 239 -2.29 9.15 18.57
CA LEU A 239 -3.21 8.32 17.78
C LEU A 239 -3.55 8.98 16.43
N SER A 240 -3.87 10.27 16.40
CA SER A 240 -4.04 11.05 15.15
C SER A 240 -2.80 10.96 14.24
N LYS A 241 -1.60 11.22 14.80
CA LYS A 241 -0.33 11.13 14.05
C LYS A 241 -0.08 9.72 13.50
N LEU A 242 -0.34 8.67 14.29
CA LEU A 242 -0.20 7.27 13.87
C LEU A 242 -1.18 6.93 12.74
N TYR A 243 -2.45 7.34 12.86
CA TYR A 243 -3.47 7.19 11.81
C TYR A 243 -3.01 7.85 10.50
N ARG A 244 -2.68 9.14 10.56
CA ARG A 244 -2.28 9.94 9.39
C ARG A 244 -1.03 9.40 8.74
N SER A 245 -0.06 8.90 9.51
CA SER A 245 1.13 8.23 8.98
C SER A 245 0.83 6.88 8.33
N TYR A 246 -0.15 6.13 8.82
CA TYR A 246 -0.51 4.84 8.24
C TYR A 246 -1.29 5.02 6.92
N ILE A 247 -2.27 5.92 6.90
CA ILE A 247 -3.07 6.21 5.69
C ILE A 247 -2.26 7.03 4.67
N PHE A 248 -1.92 8.27 5.00
CA PHE A 248 -1.37 9.26 4.07
C PHE A 248 0.16 9.20 3.90
N SER A 249 0.80 8.13 4.38
CA SER A 249 2.16 7.77 3.96
C SER A 249 2.28 6.31 3.54
N HIS A 250 1.90 5.35 4.39
CA HIS A 250 2.08 3.93 4.06
C HIS A 250 1.06 3.43 3.02
N MET A 251 -0.24 3.64 3.22
CA MET A 251 -1.27 3.22 2.26
C MET A 251 -1.22 4.06 0.98
N LEU A 252 -1.01 5.38 1.07
CA LEU A 252 -0.88 6.25 -0.11
C LEU A 252 0.23 5.81 -1.05
N LYS A 253 1.42 5.51 -0.52
CA LYS A 253 2.54 4.98 -1.31
C LYS A 253 2.21 3.66 -2.00
N LYS A 254 1.31 2.88 -1.41
CA LYS A 254 0.92 1.55 -1.89
C LYS A 254 -0.18 1.62 -2.96
N ALA A 255 -1.21 2.44 -2.74
CA ALA A 255 -2.25 2.71 -3.72
C ALA A 255 -1.68 3.29 -5.02
N ARG A 256 -0.75 4.26 -4.93
CA ARG A 256 -0.03 4.79 -6.10
C ARG A 256 0.79 3.74 -6.83
N ARG A 257 1.37 2.75 -6.13
CA ARG A 257 2.08 1.64 -6.78
C ARG A 257 1.11 0.76 -7.57
N GLU A 258 0.01 0.32 -6.97
CA GLU A 258 -0.95 -0.56 -7.66
C GLU A 258 -1.57 0.13 -8.89
N LEU A 259 -1.83 1.43 -8.79
CA LEU A 259 -2.30 2.24 -9.93
C LEU A 259 -1.22 2.42 -11.01
N ALA A 260 0.06 2.54 -10.65
CA ALA A 260 1.17 2.54 -11.61
C ALA A 260 1.38 1.18 -12.27
N ASP A 261 1.29 0.07 -11.54
CA ASP A 261 1.38 -1.29 -12.08
C ASP A 261 0.20 -1.58 -13.05
N SER A 262 -1.02 -1.10 -12.72
CA SER A 262 -2.20 -1.15 -13.59
C SER A 262 -1.99 -0.37 -14.90
N ARG A 263 -1.46 0.87 -14.82
CA ARG A 263 -1.07 1.65 -16.01
C ARG A 263 -0.05 0.91 -16.87
N VAL A 264 1.02 0.40 -16.24
CA VAL A 264 2.07 -0.37 -16.90
C VAL A 264 1.51 -1.58 -17.64
N GLN A 265 0.48 -2.25 -17.10
CA GLN A 265 -0.16 -3.35 -17.81
C GLN A 265 -0.99 -2.86 -19.01
N HIS A 266 -1.87 -1.88 -18.82
CA HIS A 266 -2.66 -1.29 -19.90
C HIS A 266 -1.80 -0.83 -21.10
N LEU A 267 -0.62 -0.26 -20.83
CA LEU A 267 0.32 0.20 -21.86
C LEU A 267 0.96 -0.95 -22.65
N LYS A 268 1.28 -2.08 -21.99
CA LYS A 268 1.74 -3.30 -22.67
C LYS A 268 0.63 -3.85 -23.56
N ASP A 269 -0.60 -3.92 -23.05
CA ASP A 269 -1.76 -4.45 -23.77
C ASP A 269 -2.09 -3.58 -25.01
N GLN A 270 -1.86 -2.27 -24.92
CA GLN A 270 -1.94 -1.33 -26.05
C GLN A 270 -0.72 -1.40 -27.01
N GLY A 271 0.38 -2.03 -26.59
CA GLY A 271 1.61 -2.21 -27.37
C GLY A 271 2.51 -0.97 -27.43
N TYR A 272 2.60 -0.18 -26.36
CA TYR A 272 3.55 0.93 -26.26
C TYR A 272 5.00 0.41 -26.06
N ARG A 273 5.99 1.15 -26.59
CA ARG A 273 7.43 0.91 -26.39
C ARG A 273 7.84 0.84 -24.91
N ASP A 274 8.83 0.01 -24.59
CA ASP A 274 9.43 -0.07 -23.25
C ASP A 274 9.93 1.28 -22.72
N ALA A 275 10.45 2.17 -23.57
CA ALA A 275 10.86 3.51 -23.15
C ALA A 275 9.68 4.32 -22.55
N VAL A 276 8.50 4.22 -23.18
CA VAL A 276 7.26 4.83 -22.69
C VAL A 276 6.79 4.15 -21.40
N ILE A 277 6.84 2.82 -21.34
CA ILE A 277 6.48 2.06 -20.13
C ILE A 277 7.41 2.43 -18.95
N ARG A 278 8.71 2.68 -19.19
CA ARG A 278 9.66 3.14 -18.17
C ARG A 278 9.34 4.52 -17.60
N LEU A 279 8.82 5.47 -18.41
CA LEU A 279 8.34 6.76 -17.88
C LEU A 279 7.17 6.58 -16.90
N ILE A 280 6.29 5.61 -17.16
CA ILE A 280 5.00 5.46 -16.45
C ILE A 280 5.11 4.53 -15.23
N LYS A 281 6.11 3.65 -15.22
CA LYS A 281 6.31 2.65 -14.15
C LYS A 281 6.62 3.27 -12.78
N GLU A 282 7.24 4.44 -12.72
CA GLU A 282 7.53 5.07 -11.44
C GLU A 282 6.22 5.56 -10.78
N PRO A 283 5.85 5.07 -9.58
CA PRO A 283 4.63 5.52 -8.89
C PRO A 283 4.71 6.98 -8.46
N ASP A 284 5.92 7.47 -8.19
CA ASP A 284 6.19 8.88 -8.05
C ASP A 284 5.83 9.64 -9.35
N ALA A 285 6.17 9.13 -10.54
CA ALA A 285 6.07 9.90 -11.78
C ALA A 285 4.65 10.28 -12.23
N ASN A 286 3.61 9.68 -11.62
CA ASN A 286 2.19 9.90 -11.89
C ASN A 286 1.51 10.61 -10.70
N SER A 287 0.63 11.60 -10.95
CA SER A 287 -0.07 12.33 -9.89
C SER A 287 -1.54 11.97 -9.85
N ASP A 288 -1.92 11.35 -8.74
CA ASP A 288 -3.26 10.84 -8.51
C ASP A 288 -3.96 11.62 -7.40
N ASP A 289 -3.68 12.93 -7.29
CA ASP A 289 -4.05 13.79 -6.16
C ASP A 289 -5.23 14.76 -6.41
N GLU A 290 -5.62 15.02 -7.66
CA GLU A 290 -6.81 15.84 -7.98
C GLU A 290 -7.66 15.21 -9.11
N LEU A 291 -8.99 15.23 -8.94
CA LEU A 291 -9.92 14.99 -10.05
C LEU A 291 -9.94 16.22 -10.96
N ASP A 292 -10.16 16.02 -12.26
CA ASP A 292 -10.30 17.14 -13.19
C ASP A 292 -11.69 17.77 -13.03
N PRO A 293 -11.80 19.05 -12.61
CA PRO A 293 -13.09 19.72 -12.50
C PRO A 293 -13.76 19.94 -13.87
N ASN A 294 -13.03 19.72 -14.97
CA ASN A 294 -13.53 19.80 -16.35
C ASN A 294 -13.83 18.40 -16.95
N ALA A 295 -13.74 17.33 -16.15
CA ALA A 295 -14.02 15.97 -16.62
C ALA A 295 -15.46 15.84 -17.16
N PRO A 296 -15.67 15.16 -18.31
CA PRO A 296 -17.02 14.89 -18.80
C PRO A 296 -17.85 14.09 -17.76
N PRO A 297 -19.16 14.36 -17.61
CA PRO A 297 -20.00 13.64 -16.65
C PRO A 297 -19.91 12.12 -16.81
N GLY A 298 -19.56 11.42 -15.72
CA GLY A 298 -19.36 9.98 -15.70
C GLY A 298 -17.95 9.49 -16.05
N VAL A 299 -17.04 10.38 -16.50
CA VAL A 299 -15.64 10.06 -16.77
C VAL A 299 -14.79 10.42 -15.54
N VAL A 300 -14.10 9.43 -14.96
CA VAL A 300 -13.13 9.67 -13.88
C VAL A 300 -11.79 10.07 -14.50
N GLN A 301 -11.62 11.37 -14.75
CA GLN A 301 -10.37 11.98 -15.20
C GLN A 301 -9.68 12.67 -14.02
N TYR A 302 -8.36 12.58 -13.95
CA TYR A 302 -7.55 13.23 -12.93
C TYR A 302 -6.85 14.44 -13.55
N ARG A 303 -6.90 15.60 -12.88
CA ARG A 303 -6.15 16.80 -13.25
C ARG A 303 -4.86 16.81 -12.47
N ILE A 304 -3.80 17.29 -13.12
CA ILE A 304 -2.48 17.19 -12.53
C ILE A 304 -1.73 18.52 -12.64
N LYS A 305 -1.03 18.85 -11.56
CA LYS A 305 -0.21 20.05 -11.44
C LYS A 305 1.02 19.94 -12.35
N ALA A 306 1.22 20.96 -13.18
CA ALA A 306 2.48 21.16 -13.91
C ALA A 306 3.65 21.27 -12.94
N LYS A 307 4.85 20.82 -13.36
CA LYS A 307 6.01 20.75 -12.48
C LYS A 307 7.23 21.49 -13.04
N PRO A 308 7.90 22.38 -12.27
CA PRO A 308 8.95 23.25 -12.81
C PRO A 308 10.15 22.55 -13.46
N GLU A 309 10.51 21.34 -13.03
CA GLU A 309 11.68 20.61 -13.56
C GLU A 309 11.38 19.59 -14.69
N ARG A 310 10.12 19.42 -15.10
CA ARG A 310 9.70 18.43 -16.10
C ARG A 310 9.60 19.08 -17.49
N SER A 311 9.86 18.35 -18.58
CA SER A 311 9.61 18.88 -19.93
C SER A 311 8.13 19.14 -20.16
N ASP A 312 7.78 20.09 -21.01
CA ASP A 312 6.40 20.25 -21.49
C ASP A 312 5.94 19.02 -22.30
N LEU A 313 6.88 18.34 -22.98
CA LEU A 313 6.65 17.06 -23.65
C LEU A 313 6.17 15.97 -22.69
N THR A 314 6.97 15.67 -21.67
CA THR A 314 6.58 14.70 -20.65
C THR A 314 5.37 15.23 -19.89
N THR A 315 5.26 16.52 -19.56
CA THR A 315 4.08 17.10 -18.87
C THR A 315 2.79 17.04 -19.69
N ALA A 316 2.83 17.09 -21.02
CA ALA A 316 1.65 16.88 -21.87
C ALA A 316 1.21 15.40 -21.92
N PHE A 317 2.15 14.48 -21.75
CA PHE A 317 1.93 13.03 -21.84
C PHE A 317 1.71 12.35 -20.47
N LEU A 318 2.36 12.86 -19.41
CA LEU A 318 2.55 12.29 -18.09
C LEU A 318 2.88 13.32 -17.00
N GLN A 319 2.26 13.14 -15.85
CA GLN A 319 2.16 14.15 -14.80
C GLN A 319 1.96 13.36 -13.49
N TRP A 320 2.63 13.51 -12.34
CA TRP A 320 3.78 14.31 -11.88
C TRP A 320 4.49 13.60 -10.67
N SER A 321 5.80 13.29 -10.75
CA SER A 321 6.91 13.43 -9.73
C SER A 321 8.24 12.78 -10.21
N ALA A 322 9.27 12.79 -9.35
CA ALA A 322 10.70 12.77 -9.70
C ALA A 322 11.22 11.53 -10.47
N PRO A 323 12.30 11.68 -11.27
CA PRO A 323 12.84 10.59 -12.08
C PRO A 323 13.66 9.58 -11.25
N ALA A 324 13.64 8.33 -11.69
CA ALA A 324 14.61 7.30 -11.33
C ALA A 324 15.80 7.33 -12.30
N LEU A 325 16.95 6.77 -11.91
CA LEU A 325 18.19 6.78 -12.72
C LEU A 325 18.03 6.15 -14.13
N ASN A 326 16.99 5.35 -14.37
CA ASN A 326 16.71 4.70 -15.65
C ASN A 326 15.62 5.41 -16.48
N ALA A 327 15.24 6.64 -16.10
CA ALA A 327 14.28 7.45 -16.84
C ALA A 327 14.87 7.93 -18.18
N PRO A 328 14.13 7.82 -19.30
CA PRO A 328 14.45 8.48 -20.56
C PRO A 328 14.72 9.99 -20.38
N ILE A 329 15.65 10.54 -21.15
CA ILE A 329 16.15 11.91 -20.96
C ILE A 329 15.07 12.97 -21.19
N ASP A 330 14.12 12.71 -22.09
CA ASP A 330 12.95 13.55 -22.39
C ASP A 330 11.96 13.70 -21.22
N TYR A 331 12.20 13.01 -20.10
CA TYR A 331 11.61 13.31 -18.80
C TYR A 331 11.88 14.77 -18.36
N PHE A 332 13.13 15.23 -18.49
CA PHE A 332 13.57 16.57 -18.06
C PHE A 332 13.27 17.61 -19.14
N SER A 333 13.01 18.87 -18.78
CA SER A 333 13.03 19.92 -19.79
C SER A 333 14.46 20.10 -20.33
N PRO A 334 14.66 20.37 -21.63
CA PRO A 334 15.98 20.64 -22.19
C PRO A 334 16.73 21.73 -21.40
N TRP A 335 16.02 22.80 -21.00
CA TRP A 335 16.59 23.84 -20.16
C TRP A 335 17.07 23.30 -18.79
N TYR A 336 16.24 22.52 -18.09
CA TYR A 336 16.62 21.97 -16.78
C TYR A 336 17.78 20.98 -16.87
N TYR A 337 17.78 20.11 -17.89
CA TYR A 337 18.88 19.18 -18.12
C TYR A 337 20.20 19.91 -18.41
N ASN A 338 20.17 20.90 -19.32
CA ASN A 338 21.38 21.60 -19.77
C ASN A 338 21.91 22.62 -18.75
N ASN A 339 21.04 23.20 -17.89
CA ASN A 339 21.40 24.35 -17.02
C ASN A 339 21.32 24.06 -15.51
N VAL A 340 20.68 22.98 -15.07
CA VAL A 340 20.44 22.71 -13.63
C VAL A 340 21.04 21.37 -13.17
N LEU A 341 21.07 20.34 -14.01
CA LEU A 341 21.78 19.10 -13.68
C LEU A 341 23.29 19.29 -13.77
N THR A 342 24.02 18.80 -12.76
CA THR A 342 25.49 18.73 -12.82
C THR A 342 25.95 17.78 -13.93
N LEU A 343 27.18 17.95 -14.43
CA LEU A 343 27.80 17.04 -15.39
C LEU A 343 27.68 15.56 -14.96
N ARG A 344 27.87 15.30 -13.66
CA ARG A 344 27.73 13.97 -13.05
C ARG A 344 26.31 13.42 -13.10
N GLU A 345 25.29 14.27 -12.97
CA GLU A 345 23.89 13.87 -13.08
C GLU A 345 23.49 13.66 -14.54
N ARG A 346 23.89 14.54 -15.46
CA ARG A 346 23.69 14.35 -16.91
C ARG A 346 24.26 13.00 -17.39
N ALA A 347 25.46 12.65 -16.94
CA ALA A 347 26.11 11.36 -17.21
C ALA A 347 25.27 10.13 -16.78
N MET A 348 24.41 10.24 -15.75
CA MET A 348 23.53 9.14 -15.34
C MET A 348 22.39 8.86 -16.32
N TYR A 349 22.00 9.85 -17.13
CA TYR A 349 20.82 9.76 -18.02
C TYR A 349 21.15 9.66 -19.51
N MET A 350 22.36 10.06 -19.94
CA MET A 350 22.75 10.09 -21.36
C MET A 350 22.47 8.79 -22.14
N ASN A 351 22.62 7.64 -21.49
CA ASN A 351 22.43 6.31 -22.10
C ASN A 351 20.98 5.78 -22.03
N ASN A 352 20.04 6.51 -21.45
CA ASN A 352 18.65 6.03 -21.30
C ASN A 352 17.80 6.19 -22.57
N GLY A 353 18.25 7.05 -23.50
CA GLY A 353 17.56 7.38 -24.75
C GLY A 353 16.26 8.17 -24.52
N VAL A 354 15.47 8.34 -25.58
CA VAL A 354 14.19 9.08 -25.56
C VAL A 354 12.96 8.18 -25.77
N ALA A 355 11.85 8.56 -25.13
CA ALA A 355 10.57 7.86 -25.18
C ALA A 355 9.53 8.52 -26.09
N LEU A 356 9.47 9.86 -26.10
CA LEU A 356 8.49 10.69 -26.81
C LEU A 356 9.14 11.45 -27.97
N PRO A 357 8.42 11.70 -29.07
CA PRO A 357 8.86 12.59 -30.15
C PRO A 357 8.57 14.06 -29.80
N LEU A 358 9.03 15.01 -30.62
CA LEU A 358 8.72 16.44 -30.49
C LEU A 358 7.20 16.72 -30.47
N PRO A 359 6.72 17.83 -29.84
CA PRO A 359 5.29 18.02 -29.54
C PRO A 359 4.37 17.96 -30.75
N GLN A 360 4.86 18.41 -31.91
CA GLN A 360 4.21 18.35 -33.21
C GLN A 360 3.81 16.93 -33.67
N HIS A 361 4.42 15.89 -33.10
CA HIS A 361 4.12 14.47 -33.37
C HIS A 361 3.30 13.79 -32.25
N CYS A 362 2.70 14.59 -31.36
CA CYS A 362 1.84 14.14 -30.26
C CYS A 362 0.46 14.85 -30.28
N GLN A 363 0.12 15.57 -31.35
CA GLN A 363 -1.08 16.41 -31.42
C GLN A 363 -2.39 15.62 -31.55
N SER A 364 -2.36 14.41 -32.10
CA SER A 364 -3.54 13.56 -32.25
C SER A 364 -3.32 12.11 -31.82
N ALA A 365 -4.41 11.40 -31.58
CA ALA A 365 -4.39 9.96 -31.35
C ALA A 365 -3.80 9.18 -32.54
N ASP A 366 -3.87 9.71 -33.76
CA ASP A 366 -3.26 9.09 -34.95
C ASP A 366 -1.75 9.28 -35.01
N ASP A 367 -1.22 10.43 -34.57
CA ASP A 367 0.22 10.60 -34.44
C ASP A 367 0.79 9.63 -33.41
N ILE A 368 0.14 9.52 -32.23
CA ILE A 368 0.48 8.54 -31.20
C ILE A 368 0.37 7.11 -31.74
N ARG A 369 -0.64 6.79 -32.58
CA ARG A 369 -0.76 5.47 -33.22
C ARG A 369 0.42 5.15 -34.15
N ARG A 370 1.00 6.13 -34.86
CA ARG A 370 2.14 5.93 -35.78
C ARG A 370 3.40 5.49 -35.03
N TRP A 371 3.80 6.20 -33.97
CA TRP A 371 5.09 5.97 -33.32
C TRP A 371 5.05 4.98 -32.14
N ARG A 372 3.90 4.80 -31.46
CA ARG A 372 3.84 4.01 -30.20
C ARG A 372 4.29 2.55 -30.33
N LYS A 373 4.14 1.95 -31.51
CA LYS A 373 4.46 0.54 -31.81
C LYS A 373 5.79 0.33 -32.54
N LEU A 374 6.57 1.39 -32.80
CA LEU A 374 7.86 1.26 -33.49
C LEU A 374 8.89 0.54 -32.62
N SER A 375 9.81 -0.19 -33.24
CA SER A 375 11.01 -0.67 -32.53
C SER A 375 11.84 0.52 -32.05
N THR A 376 12.58 0.38 -30.94
CA THR A 376 13.40 1.51 -30.43
C THR A 376 14.40 2.02 -31.46
N LYS A 377 15.03 1.14 -32.25
CA LYS A 377 15.91 1.56 -33.36
C LYS A 377 15.15 2.47 -34.35
N LYS A 378 14.02 1.99 -34.89
CA LYS A 378 13.24 2.73 -35.88
C LYS A 378 12.65 4.04 -35.33
N PHE A 379 12.28 4.05 -34.04
CA PHE A 379 11.85 5.29 -33.36
C PHE A 379 12.97 6.32 -33.26
N MET A 380 14.20 5.91 -32.92
CA MET A 380 15.35 6.83 -32.88
C MET A 380 15.65 7.42 -34.26
N GLU A 381 15.59 6.57 -35.29
CA GLU A 381 15.80 6.94 -36.70
C GLU A 381 14.73 7.92 -37.23
N GLU A 382 13.45 7.74 -36.92
CA GLU A 382 12.36 8.59 -37.43
C GLU A 382 12.06 9.83 -36.56
N TYR A 383 12.32 9.80 -35.24
CA TYR A 383 11.91 10.87 -34.32
C TYR A 383 12.94 11.18 -33.22
N GLY A 384 13.58 10.15 -32.66
CA GLY A 384 14.28 10.29 -31.38
C GLY A 384 15.56 11.13 -31.44
N ASN A 385 16.29 11.09 -32.55
CA ASN A 385 17.50 11.91 -32.71
C ASN A 385 17.18 13.41 -32.61
N ASN A 386 16.14 13.87 -33.33
CA ASN A 386 15.64 15.26 -33.29
C ASN A 386 15.19 15.73 -31.88
N VAL A 387 14.96 14.80 -30.95
CA VAL A 387 14.67 15.10 -29.53
C VAL A 387 15.96 15.14 -28.71
N LEU A 388 16.92 14.24 -28.98
CA LEU A 388 18.25 14.25 -28.35
C LEU A 388 19.03 15.54 -28.68
N ASP A 389 18.88 16.08 -29.90
CA ASP A 389 19.54 17.32 -30.34
C ASP A 389 19.19 18.57 -29.49
N LEU A 390 18.18 18.48 -28.61
CA LEU A 390 17.83 19.53 -27.64
C LEU A 390 18.68 19.47 -26.35
N TYR A 391 19.37 18.37 -26.09
CA TYR A 391 20.06 18.10 -24.84
C TYR A 391 21.57 18.17 -25.01
N ASP A 392 22.23 18.90 -24.11
CA ASP A 392 23.68 18.98 -24.05
C ASP A 392 24.22 17.71 -23.36
N ILE A 393 24.47 16.68 -24.17
CA ILE A 393 24.94 15.36 -23.72
C ILE A 393 26.44 15.42 -23.41
N PRO A 394 26.90 15.00 -22.21
CA PRO A 394 28.32 14.99 -21.86
C PRO A 394 29.19 14.25 -22.89
N THR A 395 30.30 14.86 -23.30
CA THR A 395 31.28 14.19 -24.17
C THR A 395 32.21 13.28 -23.36
N GLU A 396 32.87 12.32 -24.02
CA GLU A 396 33.80 11.40 -23.33
C GLU A 396 34.93 12.18 -22.64
N GLU A 397 35.44 13.24 -23.27
CA GLU A 397 36.47 14.12 -22.72
C GLU A 397 36.00 14.99 -21.55
N GLU A 398 34.68 15.12 -21.33
CA GLU A 398 34.10 15.70 -20.11
C GLU A 398 33.89 14.64 -19.03
N LEU A 399 33.47 13.42 -19.40
CA LEU A 399 33.32 12.29 -18.48
C LEU A 399 34.66 11.86 -17.86
N GLU A 400 35.76 11.97 -18.61
CA GLU A 400 37.13 11.78 -18.10
C GLU A 400 37.57 12.79 -17.01
N ARG A 401 36.76 13.83 -16.74
CA ARG A 401 37.04 14.89 -15.74
C ARG A 401 36.23 14.75 -14.44
N LEU A 402 35.46 13.65 -14.27
CA LEU A 402 34.55 13.38 -13.14
C LEU A 402 35.11 12.45 -12.04
#